data_AF-A0AAF0D1U7-F1
#
_entry.id   AF-A0AAF0D1U7-F1
#
_cell.length_a   1.000
_cell.length_b   1.000
_cell.length_c   1.000
_cell.angle_alpha   90.00
_cell.angle_beta   90.00
_cell.angle_gamma   90.00
#
_symmetry.space_group_name_H-M   'P 1'
#
loop_
_entity.id
_entity.type
_entity.pdbx_description
1 polymer ?
#
loop_
_entity_poly.entity_id
_entity_poly.type
_entity_poly.pdbx_seq_one_letter_code
_entity_poly.pdbx_strand_id
1 'polypeptide(L)'
;MILSYPGKLYLRKQLKTALNLIKQYIINKTFPNPNIIKLAGFFGPIKKIDYYICFLPVHPDYQERKIGSKLVEYAKMETSKTNCKRIILEVEDKNSLALKFYKSRGFKIIKSTIIKINGEKYYYHKMSLQV
;
A
#
# COMPACT_ATOMS: atom_id res chain seq x y z
N MET A 1 8.23 11.29 3.28
CA MET A 1 7.47 11.43 2.02
C MET A 1 6.23 10.55 2.11
N ILE A 2 5.15 10.86 1.39
CA ILE A 2 4.00 9.97 1.24
C ILE A 2 3.75 9.68 -0.24
N LEU A 3 3.47 8.41 -0.57
CA LEU A 3 3.02 7.98 -1.88
C LEU A 3 1.61 7.40 -1.73
N SER A 4 0.61 8.10 -2.25
CA SER A 4 -0.78 7.69 -2.13
C SER A 4 -1.61 8.10 -3.35
N TYR A 5 -2.65 7.31 -3.65
CA TYR A 5 -3.50 7.53 -4.82
C TYR A 5 -4.95 7.10 -4.58
N PRO A 6 -5.92 7.74 -5.25
CA PRO A 6 -7.26 7.19 -5.39
C PRO A 6 -7.20 5.83 -6.09
N GLY A 7 -8.01 4.87 -5.64
CA GLY A 7 -7.98 3.48 -6.11
C GLY A 7 -8.26 3.36 -7.60
N LYS A 8 -9.11 4.23 -8.16
CA LYS A 8 -9.32 4.34 -9.61
C LYS A 8 -8.03 4.65 -10.36
N LEU A 9 -7.21 5.58 -9.86
CA LEU A 9 -5.93 5.95 -10.47
C LEU A 9 -4.89 4.84 -10.27
N TYR A 10 -4.85 4.25 -9.07
CA TYR A 10 -3.97 3.12 -8.77
C TYR A 10 -4.19 1.95 -9.72
N LEU A 11 -5.44 1.54 -9.94
CA LEU A 11 -5.79 0.45 -10.86
C LEU A 11 -5.38 0.76 -12.30
N ARG A 12 -5.55 2.00 -12.76
CA ARG A 12 -5.08 2.43 -14.09
C ARG A 12 -3.56 2.35 -14.21
N LYS A 13 -2.82 2.79 -13.19
CA LYS A 13 -1.35 2.69 -13.16
C LYS A 13 -0.90 1.23 -13.15
N GLN A 14 -1.53 0.37 -12.34
CA GLN A 14 -1.24 -1.07 -12.31
C GLN A 14 -1.42 -1.71 -13.69
N LEU A 15 -2.53 -1.45 -14.39
CA LEU A 15 -2.76 -1.97 -15.74
C LEU A 15 -1.70 -1.48 -16.72
N LYS A 16 -1.36 -0.19 -16.68
CA LYS A 16 -0.29 0.37 -17.54
C LYS A 16 1.07 -0.28 -17.25
N THR A 17 1.41 -0.48 -15.98
CA THR A 17 2.66 -1.17 -15.59
C THR A 17 2.65 -2.62 -16.07
N ALA A 18 1.55 -3.35 -15.91
CA ALA A 18 1.42 -4.72 -16.38
C ALA A 18 1.62 -4.81 -17.90
N LEU A 19 0.96 -3.94 -18.68
CA LEU A 19 1.14 -3.86 -20.13
C LEU A 19 2.59 -3.53 -20.52
N ASN A 20 3.23 -2.61 -19.80
CA ASN A 20 4.64 -2.27 -20.04
C ASN A 20 5.58 -3.44 -19.75
N LEU A 21 5.34 -4.22 -18.69
CA LEU A 21 6.12 -5.43 -18.39
C LEU A 21 5.94 -6.50 -19.47
N ILE A 22 4.71 -6.71 -19.96
CA ILE A 22 4.43 -7.63 -21.07
C ILE A 22 5.17 -7.16 -22.33
N LYS A 23 5.13 -5.86 -22.63
CA LYS A 23 5.86 -5.30 -23.78
C LYS A 23 7.38 -5.49 -23.65
N GLN A 24 7.95 -5.25 -22.47
CA GLN A 24 9.37 -5.51 -22.21
C GLN A 24 9.72 -6.99 -22.35
N TYR A 25 8.85 -7.89 -21.89
CA TYR A 25 9.04 -9.33 -22.08
C TYR A 25 9.11 -9.70 -23.57
N ILE A 26 8.17 -9.21 -24.39
CA ILE A 26 8.16 -9.47 -25.83
C ILE A 26 9.45 -8.97 -26.50
N ILE A 27 9.92 -7.77 -26.10
CA ILE A 27 11.11 -7.14 -26.68
C ILE A 27 12.40 -7.84 -26.23
N ASN A 28 12.54 -8.12 -24.93
CA ASN A 28 13.80 -8.57 -24.33
C ASN A 28 13.91 -10.09 -24.16
N LYS A 29 12.83 -10.86 -24.43
CA LYS A 29 12.71 -12.31 -24.16
C LYS A 29 13.06 -12.73 -22.71
N THR A 30 13.07 -11.78 -21.77
CA THR A 30 13.41 -12.00 -20.35
C THR A 30 12.15 -12.00 -19.50
N PHE A 31 11.89 -13.10 -18.80
CA PHE A 31 10.72 -13.19 -17.92
C PHE A 31 10.90 -12.33 -16.65
N PRO A 32 9.88 -11.56 -16.24
CA PRO A 32 9.86 -10.99 -14.90
C PRO A 32 9.87 -12.12 -13.86
N ASN A 33 10.67 -11.96 -12.80
CA ASN A 33 10.76 -12.94 -11.73
C ASN A 33 9.33 -13.24 -11.20
N PRO A 34 8.86 -14.50 -11.20
CA PRO A 34 7.49 -14.85 -10.81
C PRO A 34 7.15 -14.44 -9.38
N ASN A 35 8.15 -14.31 -8.50
CA ASN A 35 7.97 -13.79 -7.15
C ASN A 35 7.50 -12.32 -7.13
N ILE A 36 7.91 -11.49 -8.10
CA ILE A 36 7.50 -10.09 -8.21
C ILE A 36 6.01 -10.00 -8.59
N ILE A 37 5.57 -10.84 -9.54
CA ILE A 37 4.15 -10.90 -9.96
C ILE A 37 3.27 -11.37 -8.79
N LYS A 38 3.74 -12.39 -8.06
CA LYS A 38 3.03 -12.92 -6.89
C LYS A 38 2.83 -11.88 -5.80
N LEU A 39 3.81 -11.01 -5.57
CA LEU A 39 3.75 -9.94 -4.57
C LEU A 39 2.69 -8.87 -4.93
N ALA A 40 2.57 -8.50 -6.22
CA ALA A 40 1.64 -7.48 -6.68
C ALA A 40 0.14 -7.89 -6.55
N GLY A 41 -0.17 -9.18 -6.68
CA GLY A 41 -1.54 -9.70 -6.56
C GLY A 41 -1.99 -10.00 -5.12
N PHE A 42 -1.07 -10.00 -4.15
CA PHE A 42 -1.30 -10.67 -2.87
C PHE A 42 -2.14 -9.88 -1.85
N PHE A 43 -2.03 -8.56 -1.85
CA PHE A 43 -2.67 -7.69 -0.84
C PHE A 43 -4.20 -7.52 -1.01
N GLY A 44 -4.79 -8.30 -1.93
CA GLY A 44 -6.19 -8.22 -2.31
C GLY A 44 -6.51 -6.96 -3.12
N PRO A 45 -7.65 -6.94 -3.82
CA PRO A 45 -7.96 -5.83 -4.71
C PRO A 45 -8.11 -4.52 -3.94
N ILE A 46 -7.42 -3.49 -4.39
CA ILE A 46 -7.74 -2.08 -4.09
C ILE A 46 -8.99 -1.73 -4.89
N LYS A 47 -10.07 -1.28 -4.24
CA LYS A 47 -11.31 -0.91 -4.93
C LYS A 47 -11.20 0.52 -5.46
N LYS A 48 -12.02 0.85 -6.48
CA LYS A 48 -12.09 2.22 -7.03
C LYS A 48 -12.45 3.28 -5.96
N ILE A 49 -13.22 2.87 -4.95
CA ILE A 49 -13.67 3.69 -3.82
C ILE A 49 -12.64 3.79 -2.68
N ASP A 50 -11.51 3.10 -2.79
CA ASP A 50 -10.47 3.12 -1.75
C ASP A 50 -9.45 4.22 -2.09
N TYR A 51 -8.91 4.91 -1.09
CA TYR A 51 -7.72 5.74 -1.25
C TYR A 51 -6.53 4.99 -0.66
N TYR A 52 -5.53 4.70 -1.49
CA TYR A 52 -4.46 3.77 -1.13
C TYR A 52 -3.18 4.52 -0.75
N ILE A 53 -2.67 4.26 0.46
CA ILE A 53 -1.32 4.69 0.88
C ILE A 53 -0.36 3.55 0.56
N CYS A 54 0.45 3.73 -0.49
CA CYS A 54 1.46 2.76 -0.89
C CYS A 54 2.68 2.82 0.03
N PHE A 55 3.14 4.04 0.38
CA PHE A 55 4.35 4.26 1.17
C PHE A 55 4.21 5.50 2.06
N LEU A 56 4.63 5.38 3.31
CA LEU A 56 4.74 6.48 4.26
C LEU A 56 5.99 6.33 5.15
N PRO A 57 7.21 6.42 4.56
CA PRO A 57 8.42 6.42 5.36
C PRO A 57 8.68 7.80 5.98
N VAL A 58 9.09 7.78 7.24
CA VAL A 58 9.73 8.90 7.95
C VAL A 58 11.10 8.41 8.39
N HIS A 59 12.14 9.13 7.99
CA HIS A 59 13.53 8.81 8.35
C HIS A 59 13.68 8.75 9.88
N PRO A 60 14.38 7.77 10.46
CA PRO A 60 14.50 7.57 11.92
C PRO A 60 14.78 8.87 12.71
N ASP A 61 15.76 9.66 12.29
CA ASP A 61 16.14 10.94 12.95
C ASP A 61 15.02 11.99 13.01
N TYR A 62 13.99 11.82 12.18
CA TYR A 62 12.85 12.71 12.04
C TYR A 62 11.53 12.08 12.53
N GLN A 63 11.58 10.86 13.07
CA GLN A 63 10.44 10.22 13.72
C GLN A 63 10.09 10.94 15.03
N GLU A 64 8.91 10.65 15.57
CA GLU A 64 8.38 11.24 16.82
C GLU A 64 8.15 12.78 16.77
N ARG A 65 8.52 13.45 15.68
CA ARG A 65 8.26 14.88 15.42
C ARG A 65 6.90 15.16 14.77
N LYS A 66 5.92 14.26 14.96
CA LYS A 66 4.57 14.30 14.36
C LYS A 66 4.52 14.34 12.82
N ILE A 67 5.63 14.12 12.11
CA ILE A 67 5.69 14.14 10.64
C ILE A 67 4.75 13.10 10.04
N GLY A 68 4.80 11.86 10.55
CA GLY A 68 3.89 10.80 10.10
C GLY A 68 2.42 11.19 10.27
N SER A 69 2.06 11.85 11.39
CA SER A 69 0.70 12.35 11.62
C SER A 69 0.29 13.33 10.53
N LYS A 70 1.14 14.32 10.23
CA LYS A 70 0.87 15.31 9.20
C LYS A 70 0.69 14.67 7.82
N LEU A 71 1.45 13.63 7.50
CA LEU A 71 1.30 12.87 6.26
C LEU A 71 -0.03 12.10 6.19
N VAL A 72 -0.52 11.55 7.31
CA VAL A 72 -1.84 10.91 7.37
C VAL A 72 -2.96 11.94 7.24
N GLU A 73 -2.86 13.10 7.89
CA GLU A 73 -3.85 14.17 7.73
C GLU A 73 -3.87 14.72 6.30
N TYR A 74 -2.69 14.86 5.68
CA TYR A 74 -2.59 15.17 4.26
C TYR A 74 -3.33 14.12 3.41
N ALA A 75 -3.14 12.82 3.68
CA ALA A 75 -3.86 11.76 2.96
C ALA A 75 -5.39 11.85 3.16
N LYS A 76 -5.89 12.18 4.36
CA LYS A 76 -7.32 12.41 4.61
C LYS A 76 -7.87 13.58 3.79
N MET A 77 -7.16 14.71 3.80
CA MET A 77 -7.50 15.89 3.00
C MET A 77 -7.49 15.57 1.50
N GLU A 78 -6.51 14.81 1.01
CA GLU A 78 -6.49 14.39 -0.39
C GLU A 78 -7.61 13.40 -0.72
N THR A 79 -8.00 12.56 0.25
CA THR A 79 -9.12 11.63 0.08
C THR A 79 -10.45 12.37 -0.05
N SER A 80 -10.68 13.42 0.75
CA SER A 80 -11.94 14.20 0.71
C SER A 80 -12.16 14.94 -0.61
N LYS A 81 -11.10 15.15 -1.41
CA LYS A 81 -11.17 15.70 -2.78
C LYS A 81 -11.60 14.66 -3.82
N THR A 82 -11.96 13.44 -3.40
CA THR A 82 -12.28 12.32 -4.29
C THR A 82 -13.54 11.60 -3.84
N ASN A 83 -14.03 10.66 -4.66
CA ASN A 83 -15.17 9.80 -4.31
C ASN A 83 -14.79 8.60 -3.43
N CYS A 84 -13.58 8.58 -2.89
CA CYS A 84 -13.13 7.51 -2.01
C CYS A 84 -13.82 7.60 -0.64
N LYS A 85 -14.12 6.44 -0.04
CA LYS A 85 -14.88 6.33 1.23
C LYS A 85 -14.05 5.90 2.43
N ARG A 86 -12.83 5.46 2.16
CA ARG A 86 -11.90 4.97 3.17
C ARG A 86 -10.48 5.04 2.64
N ILE A 87 -9.54 5.19 3.55
CA ILE A 87 -8.13 5.02 3.31
C ILE A 87 -7.76 3.57 3.63
N ILE A 88 -6.92 2.97 2.80
CA ILE A 88 -6.38 1.63 3.04
C ILE A 88 -4.86 1.61 2.86
N LEU A 89 -4.22 0.68 3.57
CA LEU A 89 -2.80 0.41 3.49
C LEU A 89 -2.51 -1.03 3.90
N GLU A 90 -1.33 -1.51 3.59
CA GLU A 90 -0.78 -2.75 4.15
C GLU A 90 0.46 -2.47 4.98
N VAL A 91 0.61 -3.24 6.06
CA VAL A 91 1.75 -3.16 6.97
C VAL A 91 2.17 -4.57 7.37
N GLU A 92 3.48 -4.79 7.45
CA GLU A 92 4.02 -6.07 7.94
C GLU A 92 3.75 -6.21 9.45
N ASP A 93 3.38 -7.40 9.89
CA ASP A 93 3.10 -7.73 11.30
C ASP A 93 4.29 -7.42 12.22
N LYS A 94 5.52 -7.67 11.74
CA LYS A 94 6.75 -7.37 12.47
C LYS A 94 6.98 -5.87 12.69
N ASN A 95 6.31 -5.00 11.92
CA ASN A 95 6.42 -3.55 12.07
C ASN A 95 5.48 -3.03 13.17
N SER A 96 5.80 -3.40 14.41
CA SER A 96 5.00 -3.07 15.59
C SER A 96 4.85 -1.56 15.80
N LEU A 97 5.87 -0.77 15.45
CA LEU A 97 5.84 0.69 15.49
C LEU A 97 4.76 1.26 14.54
N ALA A 98 4.77 0.84 13.27
CA ALA A 98 3.78 1.28 12.29
C ALA A 98 2.38 0.81 12.65
N LEU A 99 2.22 -0.43 13.13
CA LEU A 99 0.93 -0.94 13.61
C LEU A 99 0.35 -0.08 14.74
N LYS A 100 1.14 0.24 15.77
CA LYS A 100 0.73 1.13 16.86
C LYS A 100 0.39 2.54 16.34
N PHE A 101 1.21 3.05 15.43
CA PHE A 101 1.00 4.35 14.78
C PHE A 101 -0.33 4.41 14.03
N TYR A 102 -0.68 3.40 13.23
CA TYR A 102 -1.93 3.39 12.48
C TYR A 102 -3.14 3.14 13.39
N LYS A 103 -3.06 2.20 14.34
CA LYS A 103 -4.14 1.92 15.31
C LYS A 103 -4.51 3.16 16.12
N SER A 104 -3.52 3.91 16.64
CA SER A 104 -3.74 5.15 17.37
C SER A 104 -4.38 6.28 16.54
N ARG A 105 -4.43 6.13 15.21
CA ARG A 105 -5.07 7.07 14.27
C ARG A 105 -6.41 6.55 13.73
N GLY A 106 -6.97 5.51 14.35
CA GLY A 106 -8.29 4.97 14.01
C GLY A 106 -8.29 3.95 12.88
N PHE A 107 -7.13 3.55 12.34
CA PHE A 107 -7.09 2.45 11.39
C PHE A 107 -7.41 1.13 12.08
N LYS A 108 -8.25 0.32 11.44
CA LYS A 108 -8.61 -1.03 11.89
C LYS A 108 -8.06 -2.07 10.93
N ILE A 109 -7.59 -3.20 11.46
CA ILE A 109 -7.19 -4.34 10.62
C ILE A 109 -8.46 -4.93 10.01
N ILE A 110 -8.50 -5.05 8.68
CA ILE A 110 -9.64 -5.63 7.94
C ILE A 110 -9.31 -6.97 7.28
N LYS A 111 -8.02 -7.29 7.13
CA LYS A 111 -7.56 -8.58 6.60
C LYS A 111 -6.12 -8.84 7.05
N SER A 112 -5.80 -10.09 7.35
CA SER A 112 -4.43 -10.57 7.58
C SER A 112 -4.08 -11.61 6.52
N THR A 113 -2.85 -11.58 6.00
CA THR A 113 -2.44 -12.47 4.91
C THR A 113 -0.98 -12.90 5.08
N ILE A 114 -0.63 -14.11 4.64
CA ILE A 114 0.70 -14.72 4.83
C ILE A 114 1.38 -14.95 3.48
N ILE A 115 2.47 -14.23 3.20
CA ILE A 115 3.28 -14.41 2.00
C ILE A 115 4.40 -15.39 2.29
N LYS A 116 4.59 -16.38 1.41
CA LYS A 116 5.79 -17.22 1.41
C LYS A 116 6.76 -16.75 0.31
N ILE A 117 7.93 -16.25 0.70
CA ILE A 117 9.01 -15.81 -0.21
C ILE A 117 10.25 -16.64 0.16
N ASN A 118 10.82 -17.37 -0.81
CA ASN A 118 12.04 -18.18 -0.62
C ASN A 118 12.01 -19.12 0.61
N GLY A 119 10.85 -19.67 0.96
CA GLY A 119 10.70 -20.55 2.12
C GLY A 119 10.25 -19.83 3.40
N GLU A 120 10.54 -18.55 3.53
CA GLU A 120 10.19 -17.72 4.69
C GLU A 120 8.75 -17.21 4.62
N LYS A 121 8.12 -17.09 5.79
CA LYS A 121 6.74 -16.59 5.94
C LYS A 121 6.76 -15.14 6.43
N TYR A 122 6.05 -14.28 5.72
CA TYR A 122 5.84 -12.88 6.04
C TYR A 122 4.35 -12.63 6.27
N TYR A 123 4.01 -11.99 7.39
CA TYR A 123 2.63 -11.73 7.77
C TYR A 123 2.32 -10.26 7.53
N TYR A 124 1.21 -9.98 6.86
CA TYR A 124 0.79 -8.63 6.52
C TYR A 124 -0.64 -8.38 6.96
N HIS A 125 -0.88 -7.16 7.45
CA HIS A 125 -2.20 -6.66 7.80
C HIS A 125 -2.61 -5.58 6.82
N LYS A 126 -3.77 -5.79 6.18
CA LYS A 126 -4.49 -4.72 5.50
C LYS A 126 -5.29 -3.94 6.53
N MET A 127 -5.05 -2.64 6.59
CA MET A 127 -5.71 -1.74 7.52
C MET A 127 -6.58 -0.74 6.77
N SER A 128 -7.64 -0.28 7.42
CA SER A 128 -8.58 0.69 6.86
C SER A 128 -9.00 1.75 7.87
N LEU A 129 -9.11 2.99 7.38
CA LEU A 129 -9.66 4.13 8.09
C LEU A 129 -10.84 4.66 7.28
N GLN A 130 -12.02 4.76 7.89
CA GLN A 130 -13.18 5.41 7.26
C GLN A 130 -12.98 6.93 7.28
N VAL A 131 -13.39 7.61 6.21
CA VAL A 131 -13.28 9.07 6.04
C VAL A 131 -14.63 9.69 5.68
#